data_AF-A0A8H7CS23-F1
#
_entry.id   AF-A0A8H7CS23-F1
#
_cell.length_a   1.000
_cell.length_b   1.000
_cell.length_c   1.000
_cell.angle_alpha   90.00
_cell.angle_beta   90.00
_cell.angle_gamma   90.00
#
_symmetry.space_group_name_H-M   'P 1'
#
loop_
_entity.id
_entity.type
_entity.pdbx_description
1 polymer ?
#
loop_
_entity_poly.entity_id
_entity_poly.type
_entity_poly.pdbx_seq_one_letter_code
_entity_poly.pdbx_strand_id
1 'polypeptide(L)'
;MWCPPHVYSGWTCINPLSAARSHAPFACSVFLLMTISFAPYPPPKWLMLRRTALKRASRLIRHMHLAMGPSLALLSYPLVRPLKPEPPLRAVLRDPDACGLDNFVVFDVEQTLFKVHLSLFLLKTWSPADFVDSTSITINPVILSETAENFRFFLWDLHAFPYELVHLHAGDSNVIQVVGRLLNITEMAQKHNLSVLEIHALRSLHDFVLSSHFHSISSGQHCRALKIALTTSVFSENLLDDLSRRLIYHILRRKSELAHESDFLSLVERDSRLRKVRGAVYYRQLIDVERRPDNQEPEFEFPPVLAKDMEERCLRAHISLSALSARVCASAPLIPSCDRSSHSAAWEEIWASAVAVSETRFMGSVDILGRLRHMMPLLKRMVPAATMMSVGCGLAALEAVVALRHDILDSLLDHFVD
;
A
#
# COMPACT_ATOMS: atom_id res chain seq x y z
N MET A 1 -42.10 -47.73 15.81
CA MET A 1 -40.67 -48.11 15.74
C MET A 1 -39.86 -46.83 15.91
N TRP A 2 -39.36 -46.64 17.13
CA TRP A 2 -38.26 -45.77 17.60
C TRP A 2 -38.24 -44.27 17.22
N CYS A 3 -38.67 -43.46 18.20
CA CYS A 3 -38.14 -42.11 18.46
C CYS A 3 -36.70 -42.18 19.01
N PRO A 4 -36.00 -41.03 19.02
CA PRO A 4 -35.49 -40.53 20.29
C PRO A 4 -35.81 -39.03 20.56
N PRO A 5 -35.67 -38.54 21.82
CA PRO A 5 -36.44 -37.40 22.33
C PRO A 5 -35.62 -36.22 22.94
N HIS A 6 -36.35 -35.14 23.27
CA HIS A 6 -36.05 -34.02 24.20
C HIS A 6 -34.91 -33.04 23.82
N VAL A 7 -34.99 -31.71 24.03
CA VAL A 7 -35.32 -30.96 25.25
C VAL A 7 -35.89 -29.56 24.94
N TYR A 8 -36.84 -29.14 25.79
CA TYR A 8 -37.53 -27.85 25.89
C TYR A 8 -36.70 -26.73 26.56
N SER A 9 -36.92 -25.47 26.16
CA SER A 9 -37.24 -24.29 27.01
C SER A 9 -37.02 -23.01 26.18
N GLY A 10 -37.92 -22.04 26.05
CA GLY A 10 -39.02 -21.61 26.93
C GLY A 10 -38.72 -20.20 27.44
N TRP A 11 -38.92 -19.17 26.61
CA TRP A 11 -38.84 -17.76 27.03
C TRP A 11 -40.24 -17.20 27.20
N THR A 12 -40.60 -16.87 28.43
CA THR A 12 -41.80 -16.10 28.77
C THR A 12 -41.40 -14.75 29.36
N CYS A 13 -41.92 -13.68 28.78
CA CYS A 13 -41.89 -12.33 29.31
C CYS A 13 -42.93 -12.15 30.41
N ILE A 14 -42.55 -11.66 31.59
CA ILE A 14 -43.41 -10.86 32.48
C ILE A 14 -42.53 -9.81 33.20
N ASN A 15 -42.96 -8.55 33.13
CA ASN A 15 -42.56 -7.39 33.96
C ASN A 15 -43.74 -7.09 34.93
N PRO A 16 -43.68 -6.14 35.87
CA PRO A 16 -42.64 -5.78 36.85
C PRO A 16 -43.25 -5.61 38.28
N LEU A 17 -42.44 -5.41 39.35
CA LEU A 17 -42.70 -4.44 40.46
C LEU A 17 -41.75 -4.59 41.67
N SER A 18 -41.09 -3.46 41.99
CA SER A 18 -40.90 -2.86 43.33
C SER A 18 -39.81 -3.34 44.30
N ALA A 19 -39.28 -2.31 45.02
CA ALA A 19 -38.41 -2.27 46.22
C ALA A 19 -36.90 -2.54 45.99
N ALA A 20 -35.99 -1.55 46.00
CA ALA A 20 -35.59 -0.53 47.00
C ALA A 20 -34.38 -0.96 47.86
N ARG A 21 -33.35 -0.07 47.87
CA ARG A 21 -32.13 0.00 48.72
C ARG A 21 -31.03 -1.02 48.37
N SER A 22 -29.73 -0.74 48.39
CA SER A 22 -28.92 0.46 48.63
C SER A 22 -27.43 0.09 48.43
N HIS A 23 -26.61 1.07 48.03
CA HIS A 23 -25.15 1.19 48.18
C HIS A 23 -24.16 0.39 47.28
N ALA A 24 -23.31 1.22 46.64
CA ALA A 24 -21.91 1.04 46.19
C ALA A 24 -21.68 0.86 44.67
N PRO A 25 -20.99 1.80 43.99
CA PRO A 25 -20.73 1.69 42.56
C PRO A 25 -19.47 0.87 42.28
N PHE A 26 -19.64 -0.21 41.52
CA PHE A 26 -18.56 -0.92 40.86
C PHE A 26 -17.99 -0.07 39.71
N ALA A 27 -16.67 0.00 39.65
CA ALA A 27 -15.90 0.59 38.58
C ALA A 27 -16.24 -0.08 37.23
N CYS A 28 -16.85 0.69 36.31
CA CYS A 28 -16.98 0.32 34.92
C CYS A 28 -15.76 0.84 34.15
N SER A 29 -14.91 -0.09 33.72
CA SER A 29 -13.84 0.12 32.77
C SER A 29 -14.41 0.60 31.43
N VAL A 30 -14.26 1.89 31.15
CA VAL A 30 -14.53 2.48 29.83
C VAL A 30 -13.30 2.26 28.96
N PHE A 31 -13.32 1.21 28.14
CA PHE A 31 -12.45 1.10 26.97
C PHE A 31 -13.02 2.00 25.87
N LEU A 32 -12.56 3.25 25.81
CA LEU A 32 -12.87 4.17 24.73
C LEU A 32 -11.85 3.95 23.60
N LEU A 33 -12.24 3.22 22.57
CA LEU A 33 -11.55 3.24 21.27
C LEU A 33 -11.88 4.58 20.60
N MET A 34 -11.03 5.60 20.80
CA MET A 34 -11.04 6.79 19.94
C MET A 34 -10.44 6.43 18.58
N THR A 35 -11.30 6.19 17.61
CA THR A 35 -10.99 6.42 16.19
C THR A 35 -10.95 7.93 15.97
N ILE A 36 -9.74 8.48 15.84
CA ILE A 36 -9.54 9.88 15.45
C ILE A 36 -9.99 10.02 14.00
N SER A 37 -11.17 10.61 13.78
CA SER A 37 -11.61 11.08 12.47
C SER A 37 -10.88 12.39 12.16
N PHE A 38 -10.12 12.41 11.07
CA PHE A 38 -9.55 13.63 10.52
C PHE A 38 -10.63 14.41 9.77
N ALA A 39 -10.97 15.61 10.23
CA ALA A 39 -11.71 16.59 9.44
C ALA A 39 -10.77 17.31 8.46
N PRO A 40 -11.22 17.67 7.24
CA PRO A 40 -10.35 18.27 6.23
C PRO A 40 -10.13 19.77 6.49
N TYR A 41 -8.86 20.18 6.58
CA TYR A 41 -8.43 21.59 6.52
C TYR A 41 -8.47 22.13 5.08
N PRO A 42 -8.66 23.45 4.87
CA PRO A 42 -8.75 24.06 3.55
C PRO A 42 -7.38 24.16 2.84
N PRO A 43 -7.35 24.22 1.49
CA PRO A 43 -6.10 24.14 0.73
C PRO A 43 -5.32 25.47 0.69
N PRO A 44 -3.97 25.43 0.68
CA PRO A 44 -3.12 26.62 0.58
C PRO A 44 -2.92 27.11 -0.87
N LYS A 45 -2.59 28.42 -0.99
CA LYS A 45 -2.50 29.30 -2.18
C LYS A 45 -1.42 28.96 -3.23
N TRP A 46 -1.10 27.69 -3.50
CA TRP A 46 -0.03 27.30 -4.44
C TRP A 46 -0.44 27.26 -5.93
N LEU A 47 -1.69 27.57 -6.26
CA LEU A 47 -2.24 27.48 -7.63
C LEU A 47 -1.77 28.56 -8.61
N MET A 48 -1.07 29.61 -8.17
CA MET A 48 -0.63 30.71 -9.04
C MET A 48 0.78 30.51 -9.64
N LEU A 49 1.62 29.61 -9.11
CA LEU A 49 3.02 29.42 -9.56
C LEU A 49 3.22 28.37 -10.66
N ARG A 50 2.19 27.57 -11.01
CA ARG A 50 2.31 26.47 -11.99
C ARG A 50 2.33 26.91 -13.47
N ARG A 51 1.86 28.11 -13.80
CA ARG A 51 1.75 28.56 -15.22
C ARG A 51 3.08 29.00 -15.84
N THR A 52 4.11 29.30 -15.05
CA THR A 52 5.44 29.69 -15.54
C THR A 52 6.41 28.52 -15.71
N ALA A 53 6.23 27.43 -14.95
CA ALA A 53 7.07 26.23 -15.02
C ALA A 53 6.82 25.38 -16.29
N LEU A 54 5.56 25.24 -16.74
CA LEU A 54 5.23 24.45 -17.95
C LEU A 54 5.79 25.05 -19.24
N LYS A 55 6.01 26.38 -19.31
CA LYS A 55 6.58 27.03 -20.51
C LYS A 55 8.09 26.83 -20.65
N ARG A 56 8.80 26.44 -19.57
CA ARG A 56 10.25 26.12 -19.62
C ARG A 56 10.51 24.65 -19.96
N ALA A 57 9.64 23.73 -19.56
CA ALA A 57 9.78 22.31 -19.87
C ALA A 57 9.64 21.97 -21.37
N SER A 58 8.73 22.67 -22.10
CA SER A 58 8.54 22.39 -23.54
C SER A 58 9.70 22.84 -24.43
N ARG A 59 10.57 23.77 -23.97
CA ARG A 59 11.76 24.20 -24.73
C ARG A 59 12.94 23.24 -24.55
N LEU A 60 13.03 22.54 -23.43
CA LEU A 60 14.10 21.55 -23.19
C LEU A 60 13.90 20.29 -24.05
N ILE A 61 12.66 19.86 -24.22
CA ILE A 61 12.31 18.63 -24.97
C ILE A 61 12.59 18.79 -26.47
N ARG A 62 12.49 20.01 -27.04
CA ARG A 62 12.85 20.26 -28.44
C ARG A 62 14.36 20.30 -28.70
N HIS A 63 15.18 20.57 -27.69
CA HIS A 63 16.65 20.61 -27.86
C HIS A 63 17.30 19.23 -27.74
N MET A 64 16.70 18.28 -27.02
CA MET A 64 17.28 16.93 -26.88
C MET A 64 17.10 16.05 -28.12
N HIS A 65 16.14 16.35 -29.00
CA HIS A 65 15.90 15.54 -30.21
C HIS A 65 16.86 15.82 -31.39
N LEU A 66 17.64 16.90 -31.34
CA LEU A 66 18.56 17.28 -32.42
C LEU A 66 20.04 16.94 -32.14
N ALA A 67 20.36 16.42 -30.96
CA ALA A 67 21.75 16.23 -30.51
C ALA A 67 22.28 14.78 -30.56
N MET A 68 21.48 13.80 -30.99
CA MET A 68 21.94 12.41 -31.06
C MET A 68 21.80 11.85 -32.49
N GLY A 69 22.93 11.87 -33.20
CA GLY A 69 23.12 11.16 -34.47
C GLY A 69 23.32 9.65 -34.28
N PRO A 70 23.28 8.86 -35.36
CA PRO A 70 23.14 7.41 -35.28
C PRO A 70 24.51 6.74 -35.10
N SER A 71 24.71 6.05 -33.99
CA SER A 71 25.84 5.13 -33.79
C SER A 71 25.27 3.73 -33.56
N LEU A 72 25.16 2.97 -34.64
CA LEU A 72 24.78 1.55 -34.62
C LEU A 72 26.00 0.72 -34.21
N ALA A 73 25.97 0.20 -32.99
CA ALA A 73 26.86 -0.88 -32.55
C ALA A 73 26.03 -2.03 -31.97
N LEU A 74 26.22 -3.18 -32.63
CA LEU A 74 25.77 -4.54 -32.38
C LEU A 74 25.59 -4.89 -30.88
N LEU A 75 24.34 -5.08 -30.46
CA LEU A 75 24.00 -5.91 -29.31
C LEU A 75 23.33 -7.19 -29.82
N SER A 76 24.04 -8.29 -29.63
CA SER A 76 23.63 -9.65 -29.92
C SER A 76 22.44 -10.03 -29.04
N TYR A 77 21.26 -10.16 -29.65
CA TYR A 77 20.07 -10.71 -29.00
C TYR A 77 20.25 -12.22 -28.79
N PRO A 78 19.75 -12.81 -27.68
CA PRO A 78 19.71 -14.26 -27.54
C PRO A 78 18.78 -14.84 -28.61
N LEU A 79 19.24 -15.93 -29.23
CA LEU A 79 18.54 -16.71 -30.25
C LEU A 79 17.04 -16.86 -29.92
N VAL A 80 16.21 -16.30 -30.80
CA VAL A 80 14.78 -16.61 -30.90
C VAL A 80 14.66 -18.13 -31.01
N ARG A 81 14.04 -18.76 -30.00
CA ARG A 81 13.63 -20.17 -30.13
C ARG A 81 12.69 -20.26 -31.35
N PRO A 82 12.89 -21.20 -32.27
CA PRO A 82 11.97 -21.37 -33.39
C PRO A 82 10.56 -21.56 -32.83
N LEU A 83 9.64 -20.68 -33.26
CA LEU A 83 8.21 -20.81 -33.00
C LEU A 83 7.80 -22.23 -33.39
N LYS A 84 7.28 -22.98 -32.42
CA LYS A 84 6.62 -24.26 -32.66
C LYS A 84 5.57 -23.99 -33.75
N PRO A 85 5.55 -24.76 -34.86
CA PRO A 85 4.60 -24.51 -35.95
C PRO A 85 3.19 -24.45 -35.37
N GLU A 86 2.49 -23.34 -35.64
CA GLU A 86 1.10 -23.19 -35.24
C GLU A 86 0.33 -24.42 -35.73
N PRO A 87 -0.42 -25.11 -34.85
CA PRO A 87 -1.34 -26.14 -35.33
C PRO A 87 -2.27 -25.49 -36.36
N PRO A 88 -2.62 -26.19 -37.46
CA PRO A 88 -3.49 -25.63 -38.48
C PRO A 88 -4.75 -25.10 -37.81
N LEU A 89 -5.03 -23.81 -38.00
CA LEU A 89 -6.23 -23.12 -37.54
C LEU A 89 -7.41 -24.03 -37.86
N ARG A 90 -7.98 -24.67 -36.81
CA ARG A 90 -9.19 -25.45 -36.98
C ARG A 90 -10.23 -24.48 -37.51
N ALA A 91 -10.67 -24.70 -38.75
CA ALA A 91 -11.78 -23.96 -39.32
C ALA A 91 -12.97 -24.17 -38.37
N VAL A 92 -13.26 -23.15 -37.58
CA VAL A 92 -14.41 -23.13 -36.68
C VAL A 92 -15.62 -23.13 -37.60
N LEU A 93 -16.20 -24.30 -37.83
CA LEU A 93 -17.41 -24.48 -38.62
C LEU A 93 -18.55 -23.78 -37.86
N ARG A 94 -19.07 -22.67 -38.40
CA ARG A 94 -20.12 -21.88 -37.76
C ARG A 94 -21.46 -22.11 -38.44
N ASP A 95 -22.50 -22.14 -37.62
CA ASP A 95 -23.89 -22.24 -38.03
C ASP A 95 -24.38 -20.91 -38.63
N PRO A 96 -24.78 -20.85 -39.91
CA PRO A 96 -25.23 -19.63 -40.58
C PRO A 96 -26.53 -19.05 -39.98
N ASP A 97 -27.33 -19.86 -39.28
CA ASP A 97 -28.60 -19.42 -38.70
C ASP A 97 -28.44 -18.78 -37.30
N ALA A 98 -27.24 -18.85 -36.70
CA ALA A 98 -26.94 -18.27 -35.39
C ALA A 98 -26.56 -16.77 -35.42
N CYS A 99 -26.47 -16.15 -36.62
CA CYS A 99 -26.10 -14.74 -36.81
C CYS A 99 -27.29 -13.76 -36.87
N GLY A 100 -28.46 -14.16 -36.36
CA GLY A 100 -29.64 -13.28 -36.30
C GLY A 100 -29.68 -12.43 -35.02
N LEU A 101 -29.61 -11.10 -35.16
CA LEU A 101 -30.10 -10.05 -34.23
C LEU A 101 -29.49 -9.94 -32.82
N ASP A 102 -28.60 -10.85 -32.47
CA ASP A 102 -28.04 -10.97 -31.14
C ASP A 102 -26.87 -9.99 -30.96
N ASN A 103 -27.07 -8.90 -30.20
CA ASN A 103 -26.08 -7.84 -29.87
C ASN A 103 -24.89 -8.37 -29.06
N PHE A 104 -24.10 -9.30 -29.61
CA PHE A 104 -22.96 -9.91 -28.94
C PHE A 104 -21.68 -9.73 -29.75
N VAL A 105 -20.57 -9.60 -29.03
CA VAL A 105 -19.21 -9.67 -29.57
C VAL A 105 -18.61 -10.98 -29.10
N VAL A 106 -17.90 -11.67 -30.00
CA VAL A 106 -17.15 -12.88 -29.66
C VAL A 106 -15.67 -12.52 -29.54
N PHE A 107 -15.09 -12.79 -28.38
CA PHE A 107 -13.65 -12.66 -28.14
C PHE A 107 -12.98 -14.04 -28.22
N ASP A 108 -11.82 -14.12 -28.84
CA ASP A 108 -10.95 -15.29 -28.82
C ASP A 108 -9.75 -15.01 -27.91
N VAL A 109 -9.67 -15.71 -26.79
CA VAL A 109 -8.64 -15.54 -25.75
C VAL A 109 -8.07 -16.90 -25.39
N GLU A 110 -6.79 -17.13 -25.69
CA GLU A 110 -6.15 -18.45 -25.53
C GLU A 110 -6.97 -19.61 -26.13
N GLN A 111 -7.48 -19.44 -27.36
CA GLN A 111 -8.31 -20.45 -28.05
C GLN A 111 -9.68 -20.70 -27.37
N THR A 112 -10.07 -19.86 -26.41
CA THR A 112 -11.38 -19.90 -25.76
C THR A 112 -12.24 -18.77 -26.30
N LEU A 113 -13.41 -19.13 -26.85
CA LEU A 113 -14.37 -18.15 -27.35
C LEU A 113 -15.30 -17.67 -26.22
N PHE A 114 -15.37 -16.36 -26.03
CA PHE A 114 -16.25 -15.72 -25.06
C PHE A 114 -17.31 -14.87 -25.79
N LYS A 115 -18.59 -15.19 -25.60
CA LYS A 115 -19.72 -14.41 -26.12
C LYS A 115 -20.12 -13.35 -25.09
N VAL A 116 -19.96 -12.07 -25.40
CA VAL A 116 -20.20 -10.94 -24.49
C VAL A 116 -21.24 -10.00 -25.08
N HIS A 117 -22.19 -9.54 -24.27
CA HIS A 117 -23.24 -8.63 -24.76
C HIS A 117 -22.67 -7.23 -25.02
N LEU A 118 -22.85 -6.73 -26.24
CA LEU A 118 -22.29 -5.45 -26.72
C LEU A 118 -22.77 -4.28 -25.85
N SER A 119 -24.01 -4.30 -25.34
CA SER A 119 -24.50 -3.19 -24.49
C SER A 119 -23.76 -3.06 -23.16
N LEU A 120 -23.36 -4.18 -22.52
CA LEU A 120 -22.60 -4.15 -21.27
C LEU A 120 -21.18 -3.64 -21.49
N PHE A 121 -20.64 -4.01 -22.66
CA PHE A 121 -19.32 -3.64 -23.07
C PHE A 121 -19.25 -2.14 -23.44
N LEU A 122 -20.15 -1.66 -24.31
CA LEU A 122 -20.23 -0.24 -24.69
C LEU A 122 -20.55 0.69 -23.52
N LEU A 123 -21.29 0.24 -22.51
CA LEU A 123 -21.63 1.07 -21.35
C LEU A 123 -20.41 1.41 -20.48
N LYS A 124 -19.41 0.53 -20.44
CA LYS A 124 -18.33 0.60 -19.44
C LYS A 124 -16.93 0.81 -19.99
N THR A 125 -16.62 0.47 -21.25
CA THR A 125 -15.21 0.29 -21.62
C THR A 125 -14.72 1.11 -22.81
N TRP A 126 -15.52 1.28 -23.86
CA TRP A 126 -15.03 1.83 -25.14
C TRP A 126 -15.85 2.99 -25.67
N SER A 127 -15.15 3.96 -26.24
CA SER A 127 -15.78 4.91 -27.17
C SER A 127 -16.31 4.09 -28.35
N PRO A 128 -17.60 4.21 -28.72
CA PRO A 128 -18.13 3.53 -29.90
C PRO A 128 -17.28 3.76 -31.15
N ALA A 129 -16.62 4.92 -31.26
CA ALA A 129 -15.80 5.30 -32.40
C ALA A 129 -14.68 4.29 -32.74
N ASP A 130 -14.06 3.67 -31.74
CA ASP A 130 -12.95 2.72 -31.96
C ASP A 130 -13.43 1.36 -32.52
N PHE A 131 -14.72 1.08 -32.37
CA PHE A 131 -15.36 -0.15 -32.86
C PHE A 131 -16.20 0.06 -34.12
N VAL A 132 -16.65 1.29 -34.36
CA VAL A 132 -17.59 1.61 -35.44
C VAL A 132 -16.95 1.49 -36.82
N ASP A 133 -15.65 1.70 -36.98
CA ASP A 133 -14.96 1.39 -38.26
C ASP A 133 -14.92 -0.12 -38.57
N SER A 134 -15.23 -0.98 -37.58
CA SER A 134 -15.35 -2.43 -37.73
C SER A 134 -16.81 -2.90 -37.89
N THR A 135 -17.78 -1.99 -38.08
CA THR A 135 -19.22 -2.32 -38.19
C THR A 135 -19.65 -2.98 -39.49
N SER A 136 -18.72 -3.30 -40.40
CA SER A 136 -18.94 -4.52 -41.18
C SER A 136 -18.93 -5.65 -40.15
N ILE A 137 -20.12 -6.08 -39.71
CA ILE A 137 -20.41 -7.11 -38.70
C ILE A 137 -19.66 -8.38 -39.10
N THR A 138 -18.37 -8.35 -38.84
CA THR A 138 -17.44 -9.32 -39.38
C THR A 138 -17.49 -10.43 -38.39
N ILE A 139 -17.79 -11.60 -38.91
CA ILE A 139 -17.90 -12.89 -38.23
C ILE A 139 -16.60 -13.22 -37.46
N ASN A 140 -15.55 -12.43 -37.58
CA ASN A 140 -14.25 -12.69 -36.99
C ASN A 140 -14.24 -12.34 -35.50
N PRO A 141 -13.81 -13.28 -34.63
CA PRO A 141 -13.72 -13.00 -33.20
C PRO A 141 -12.59 -11.99 -32.92
N VAL A 142 -12.77 -11.16 -31.91
CA VAL A 142 -11.75 -10.21 -31.45
C VAL A 142 -10.68 -10.99 -30.69
N ILE A 143 -9.48 -11.07 -31.27
CA ILE A 143 -8.37 -11.83 -30.67
C ILE A 143 -7.70 -10.96 -29.59
N LEU A 144 -7.64 -11.47 -28.36
CA LEU A 144 -6.91 -10.84 -27.25
C LEU A 144 -5.71 -11.69 -26.86
N SER A 145 -4.61 -11.02 -26.50
CA SER A 145 -3.37 -11.66 -26.02
C SER A 145 -3.36 -11.97 -24.53
N GLU A 146 -4.49 -11.81 -23.85
CA GLU A 146 -4.64 -12.10 -22.42
C GLU A 146 -4.82 -13.58 -22.15
N THR A 147 -4.66 -13.98 -20.88
CA THR A 147 -5.07 -15.32 -20.47
C THR A 147 -6.58 -15.42 -20.36
N ALA A 148 -7.14 -16.60 -20.61
CA ALA A 148 -8.58 -16.84 -20.46
C ALA A 148 -9.05 -16.60 -19.02
N GLU A 149 -8.18 -16.78 -18.02
CA GLU A 149 -8.48 -16.48 -16.61
C GLU A 149 -8.54 -14.98 -16.32
N ASN A 150 -7.56 -14.20 -16.81
CA ASN A 150 -7.58 -12.73 -16.68
C ASN A 150 -8.83 -12.14 -17.35
N PHE A 151 -9.18 -12.66 -18.52
CA PHE A 151 -10.40 -12.23 -19.21
C PHE A 151 -11.67 -12.67 -18.48
N ARG A 152 -11.70 -13.79 -17.76
CA ARG A 152 -12.84 -14.11 -16.88
C ARG A 152 -12.98 -13.10 -15.74
N PHE A 153 -11.89 -12.61 -15.16
CA PHE A 153 -11.95 -11.56 -14.13
C PHE A 153 -12.45 -10.24 -14.70
N PHE A 154 -12.07 -9.91 -15.93
CA PHE A 154 -12.64 -8.78 -16.67
C PHE A 154 -14.15 -8.85 -16.79
N LEU A 155 -14.65 -9.98 -17.32
CA LEU A 155 -16.07 -10.20 -17.54
C LEU A 155 -16.82 -10.17 -16.21
N TRP A 156 -16.23 -10.77 -15.17
CA TRP A 156 -16.80 -10.70 -13.84
C TRP A 156 -16.99 -9.26 -13.36
N ASP A 157 -16.03 -8.35 -13.56
CA ASP A 157 -16.20 -6.93 -13.18
C ASP A 157 -17.23 -6.18 -14.05
N LEU A 158 -17.29 -6.51 -15.34
CA LEU A 158 -18.32 -5.97 -16.23
C LEU A 158 -19.72 -6.34 -15.77
N HIS A 159 -19.90 -7.58 -15.32
CA HIS A 159 -21.19 -8.12 -14.88
C HIS A 159 -21.49 -7.87 -13.40
N ALA A 160 -20.48 -7.63 -12.56
CA ALA A 160 -20.66 -7.42 -11.14
C ALA A 160 -21.41 -6.12 -10.87
N PHE A 161 -22.38 -6.19 -9.97
CA PHE A 161 -23.04 -4.99 -9.48
C PHE A 161 -22.14 -4.28 -8.45
N PRO A 162 -22.22 -2.94 -8.32
CA PRO A 162 -21.41 -2.20 -7.35
C PRO A 162 -21.50 -2.73 -5.91
N TYR A 163 -22.67 -3.23 -5.49
CA TYR A 163 -22.83 -3.81 -4.16
C TYR A 163 -22.08 -5.13 -4.01
N GLU A 164 -21.99 -5.96 -5.05
CA GLU A 164 -21.24 -7.22 -4.99
C GLU A 164 -19.76 -6.96 -4.75
N LEU A 165 -19.22 -5.92 -5.37
CA LEU A 165 -17.85 -5.46 -5.15
C LEU A 165 -17.61 -4.99 -3.70
N VAL A 166 -18.60 -4.33 -3.09
CA VAL A 166 -18.52 -3.91 -1.68
C VAL A 166 -18.52 -5.12 -0.74
N HIS A 167 -19.38 -6.12 -0.98
CA HIS A 167 -19.50 -7.29 -0.09
C HIS A 167 -18.27 -8.20 -0.08
N LEU A 168 -17.41 -8.12 -1.11
CA LEU A 168 -16.15 -8.86 -1.14
C LEU A 168 -15.18 -8.46 -0.02
N HIS A 169 -15.37 -7.27 0.56
CA HIS A 169 -14.55 -6.78 1.66
C HIS A 169 -15.00 -7.31 3.03
N ALA A 170 -16.18 -7.96 3.12
CA ALA A 170 -16.76 -8.38 4.40
C ALA A 170 -16.27 -9.76 4.89
N GLY A 171 -15.60 -10.55 4.03
CA GLY A 171 -15.12 -11.90 4.37
C GLY A 171 -13.60 -11.99 4.35
N ASP A 172 -12.99 -12.30 5.51
CA ASP A 172 -11.53 -12.42 5.67
C ASP A 172 -10.90 -13.48 4.75
N SER A 173 -11.63 -14.54 4.39
CA SER A 173 -11.08 -15.68 3.64
C SER A 173 -10.79 -15.42 2.17
N ASN A 174 -11.36 -14.37 1.57
CA ASN A 174 -11.25 -14.12 0.13
C ASN A 174 -10.45 -12.86 -0.26
N VAL A 175 -9.91 -12.14 0.72
CA VAL A 175 -9.21 -10.85 0.49
C VAL A 175 -8.09 -10.97 -0.54
N ILE A 176 -7.24 -12.00 -0.41
CA ILE A 176 -6.10 -12.21 -1.32
C ILE A 176 -6.57 -12.39 -2.76
N GLN A 177 -7.63 -13.18 -2.99
CA GLN A 177 -8.15 -13.40 -4.34
C GLN A 177 -8.78 -12.14 -4.92
N VAL A 178 -9.56 -11.41 -4.11
CA VAL A 178 -10.24 -10.17 -4.54
C VAL A 178 -9.21 -9.12 -4.98
N VAL A 179 -8.16 -8.93 -4.19
CA VAL A 179 -7.09 -7.99 -4.54
C VAL A 179 -6.35 -8.46 -5.79
N GLY A 180 -6.06 -9.75 -5.90
CA GLY A 180 -5.47 -10.32 -7.12
C GLY A 180 -6.31 -10.02 -8.37
N ARG A 181 -7.64 -10.14 -8.27
CA ARG A 181 -8.57 -9.79 -9.36
C ARG A 181 -8.54 -8.30 -9.68
N LEU A 182 -8.61 -7.42 -8.69
CA LEU A 182 -8.55 -5.96 -8.90
C LEU A 182 -7.26 -5.54 -9.59
N LEU A 183 -6.12 -6.13 -9.19
CA LEU A 183 -4.82 -5.88 -9.84
C LEU A 183 -4.82 -6.34 -11.30
N ASN A 184 -5.34 -7.55 -11.58
CA ASN A 184 -5.47 -8.07 -12.96
C ASN A 184 -6.39 -7.18 -13.82
N ILE A 185 -7.53 -6.76 -13.28
CA ILE A 185 -8.49 -5.87 -13.97
C ILE A 185 -7.81 -4.55 -14.31
N THR A 186 -7.06 -3.97 -13.37
CA THR A 186 -6.38 -2.68 -13.58
C THR A 186 -5.29 -2.79 -14.65
N GLU A 187 -4.45 -3.83 -14.60
CA GLU A 187 -3.36 -4.03 -15.59
C GLU A 187 -3.90 -4.22 -17.01
N MET A 188 -4.97 -4.99 -17.16
CA MET A 188 -5.63 -5.20 -18.45
C MET A 188 -6.36 -3.93 -18.92
N ALA A 189 -7.02 -3.21 -18.00
CA ALA A 189 -7.64 -1.92 -18.33
C ALA A 189 -6.59 -0.93 -18.86
N GLN A 190 -5.40 -0.89 -18.25
CA GLN A 190 -4.27 -0.09 -18.75
C GLN A 190 -3.78 -0.56 -20.12
N LYS A 191 -3.58 -1.87 -20.30
CA LYS A 191 -3.10 -2.44 -21.56
C LYS A 191 -4.03 -2.13 -22.74
N HIS A 192 -5.35 -2.10 -22.49
CA HIS A 192 -6.37 -1.88 -23.51
C HIS A 192 -6.96 -0.46 -23.50
N ASN A 193 -6.37 0.48 -22.75
CA ASN A 193 -6.81 1.88 -22.63
C ASN A 193 -8.29 2.04 -22.17
N LEU A 194 -8.75 1.17 -21.27
CA LEU A 194 -10.11 1.15 -20.73
C LEU A 194 -10.25 2.13 -19.57
N SER A 195 -10.17 3.44 -19.84
CA SER A 195 -10.09 4.48 -18.80
C SER A 195 -11.18 4.38 -17.72
N VAL A 196 -12.44 4.16 -18.08
CA VAL A 196 -13.54 4.07 -17.10
C VAL A 196 -13.36 2.87 -16.16
N LEU A 197 -12.95 1.73 -16.70
CA LEU A 197 -12.69 0.53 -15.91
C LEU A 197 -11.43 0.68 -15.05
N GLU A 198 -10.37 1.26 -15.61
CA GLU A 198 -9.14 1.57 -14.88
C GLU A 198 -9.46 2.44 -13.66
N ILE A 199 -10.22 3.52 -13.84
CA ILE A 199 -10.64 4.42 -12.75
C ILE A 199 -11.44 3.68 -11.69
N HIS A 200 -12.36 2.80 -12.11
CA HIS A 200 -13.16 2.02 -11.18
C HIS A 200 -12.29 1.06 -10.35
N ALA A 201 -11.45 0.28 -11.02
CA ALA A 201 -10.59 -0.71 -10.37
C ALA A 201 -9.58 -0.04 -9.43
N LEU A 202 -9.01 1.10 -9.83
CA LEU A 202 -8.11 1.90 -9.00
C LEU A 202 -8.79 2.48 -7.76
N ARG A 203 -10.04 2.94 -7.88
CA ARG A 203 -10.80 3.42 -6.72
C ARG A 203 -11.05 2.28 -5.73
N SER A 204 -11.49 1.12 -6.22
CA SER A 204 -11.69 -0.07 -5.39
C SER A 204 -10.37 -0.52 -4.73
N LEU A 205 -9.25 -0.44 -5.44
CA LEU A 205 -7.93 -0.73 -4.89
C LEU A 205 -7.52 0.31 -3.82
N HIS A 206 -7.81 1.59 -4.02
CA HIS A 206 -7.54 2.65 -3.03
C HIS A 206 -8.35 2.44 -1.75
N ASP A 207 -9.65 2.18 -1.88
CA ASP A 207 -10.52 1.85 -0.73
C ASP A 207 -9.98 0.62 0.02
N PHE A 208 -9.50 -0.40 -0.72
CA PHE A 208 -8.85 -1.56 -0.13
C PHE A 208 -7.55 -1.21 0.61
N VAL A 209 -6.69 -0.34 0.07
CA VAL A 209 -5.45 0.12 0.71
C VAL A 209 -5.74 0.85 2.03
N LEU A 210 -6.87 1.56 2.11
CA LEU A 210 -7.32 2.22 3.32
C LEU A 210 -7.92 1.25 4.36
N SER A 211 -8.27 0.02 3.96
CA SER A 211 -8.79 -1.00 4.86
C SER A 211 -7.73 -1.57 5.82
N SER A 212 -8.18 -2.23 6.90
CA SER A 212 -7.31 -2.97 7.82
C SER A 212 -6.69 -4.22 7.20
N HIS A 213 -7.30 -4.77 6.14
CA HIS A 213 -6.90 -6.03 5.51
C HIS A 213 -5.74 -5.88 4.52
N PHE A 214 -5.31 -4.66 4.21
CA PHE A 214 -4.16 -4.42 3.32
C PHE A 214 -2.87 -5.15 3.77
N HIS A 215 -2.74 -5.46 5.06
CA HIS A 215 -1.58 -6.18 5.59
C HIS A 215 -1.64 -7.70 5.40
N SER A 216 -2.72 -8.26 4.87
CA SER A 216 -2.87 -9.71 4.64
C SER A 216 -2.59 -10.15 3.20
N ILE A 217 -2.36 -9.21 2.28
CA ILE A 217 -2.03 -9.54 0.88
C ILE A 217 -0.59 -10.03 0.77
N SER A 218 -0.29 -10.78 -0.29
CA SER A 218 1.06 -11.29 -0.52
C SER A 218 2.01 -10.16 -0.93
N SER A 219 3.30 -10.40 -0.73
CA SER A 219 4.35 -9.44 -1.08
C SER A 219 4.39 -9.14 -2.59
N GLY A 220 4.15 -10.15 -3.42
CA GLY A 220 3.95 -9.97 -4.87
C GLY A 220 2.76 -9.09 -5.21
N GLN A 221 1.66 -9.13 -4.44
CA GLN A 221 0.52 -8.23 -4.62
C GLN A 221 0.84 -6.80 -4.18
N HIS A 222 1.63 -6.61 -3.10
CA HIS A 222 2.15 -5.29 -2.73
C HIS A 222 2.99 -4.69 -3.85
N CYS A 223 3.89 -5.48 -4.44
CA CYS A 223 4.76 -5.07 -5.54
C CYS A 223 3.94 -4.65 -6.79
N ARG A 224 2.95 -5.48 -7.18
CA ARG A 224 2.04 -5.17 -8.29
C ARG A 224 1.20 -3.92 -8.05
N ALA A 225 0.61 -3.77 -6.86
CA ALA A 225 -0.16 -2.58 -6.49
C ALA A 225 0.71 -1.31 -6.59
N LEU A 226 1.97 -1.40 -6.14
CA LEU A 226 2.92 -0.29 -6.21
C LEU A 226 3.28 0.05 -7.66
N LYS A 227 3.54 -0.96 -8.49
CA LYS A 227 3.82 -0.78 -9.92
C LYS A 227 2.65 -0.09 -10.63
N ILE A 228 1.41 -0.51 -10.36
CA ILE A 228 0.20 0.11 -10.91
C ILE A 228 0.08 1.58 -10.46
N ALA A 229 0.31 1.86 -9.17
CA ALA A 229 0.25 3.23 -8.65
C ALA A 229 1.30 4.14 -9.29
N LEU A 230 2.46 3.60 -9.66
CA LEU A 230 3.54 4.33 -10.32
C LEU A 230 3.30 4.60 -11.82
N THR A 231 2.62 3.69 -12.52
CA THR A 231 2.33 3.81 -13.97
C THR A 231 1.09 4.65 -14.26
N THR A 232 0.11 4.60 -13.37
CA THR A 232 -1.13 5.37 -13.49
C THR A 232 -0.81 6.87 -13.39
N SER A 233 -1.49 7.73 -14.16
CA SER A 233 -1.37 9.20 -14.05
C SER A 233 -2.60 9.89 -13.46
N VAL A 234 -3.77 9.25 -13.52
CA VAL A 234 -5.07 9.88 -13.20
C VAL A 234 -5.35 9.96 -11.69
N PHE A 235 -4.85 8.99 -10.91
CA PHE A 235 -5.10 8.85 -9.46
C PHE A 235 -3.82 8.72 -8.63
N SER A 236 -2.66 8.98 -9.24
CA SER A 236 -1.40 8.42 -8.77
C SER A 236 -0.92 8.98 -7.44
N GLU A 237 -1.06 10.28 -7.18
CA GLU A 237 -0.42 10.89 -6.02
C GLU A 237 -1.03 10.39 -4.70
N ASN A 238 -2.35 10.43 -4.56
CA ASN A 238 -3.02 9.99 -3.32
C ASN A 238 -2.87 8.48 -3.10
N LEU A 239 -3.08 7.67 -4.16
CA LEU A 239 -2.95 6.22 -4.05
C LEU A 239 -1.51 5.82 -3.71
N LEU A 240 -0.52 6.41 -4.37
CA LEU A 240 0.89 6.11 -4.13
C LEU A 240 1.30 6.53 -2.71
N ASP A 241 0.86 7.68 -2.23
CA ASP A 241 1.17 8.17 -0.89
C ASP A 241 0.56 7.29 0.20
N ASP A 242 -0.72 6.94 0.07
CA ASP A 242 -1.40 6.07 1.03
C ASP A 242 -0.83 4.65 1.01
N LEU A 243 -0.54 4.13 -0.19
CA LEU A 243 0.11 2.84 -0.35
C LEU A 243 1.51 2.84 0.27
N SER A 244 2.31 3.87 -0.01
CA SER A 244 3.65 4.03 0.56
C SER A 244 3.60 4.10 2.09
N ARG A 245 2.66 4.87 2.65
CA ARG A 245 2.47 4.98 4.11
C ARG A 245 2.11 3.62 4.73
N ARG A 246 1.21 2.86 4.09
CA ARG A 246 0.79 1.53 4.55
C ARG A 246 1.90 0.49 4.44
N LEU A 247 2.69 0.54 3.36
CA LEU A 247 3.84 -0.33 3.14
C LEU A 247 4.94 -0.05 4.17
N ILE A 248 5.31 1.21 4.39
CA ILE A 248 6.28 1.60 5.42
C ILE A 248 5.85 1.06 6.79
N TYR A 249 4.58 1.25 7.15
CA TYR A 249 4.04 0.70 8.38
C TYR A 249 4.18 -0.83 8.45
N HIS A 250 3.85 -1.53 7.37
CA HIS A 250 3.94 -2.99 7.28
C HIS A 250 5.39 -3.48 7.43
N ILE A 251 6.33 -2.87 6.69
CA ILE A 251 7.78 -3.16 6.70
C ILE A 251 8.35 -2.95 8.11
N LEU A 252 8.00 -1.84 8.77
CA LEU A 252 8.55 -1.53 10.09
C LEU A 252 7.89 -2.31 11.23
N ARG A 253 6.61 -2.68 11.10
CA ARG A 253 5.86 -3.36 12.17
C ARG A 253 6.07 -4.87 12.18
N ARG A 254 6.08 -5.52 11.01
CA ARG A 254 6.19 -6.99 10.91
C ARG A 254 7.62 -7.39 10.53
N LYS A 255 8.01 -8.63 10.85
CA LYS A 255 9.13 -9.29 10.17
C LYS A 255 8.70 -9.56 8.73
N SER A 256 8.60 -8.49 7.94
CA SER A 256 8.04 -8.57 6.59
C SER A 256 9.13 -9.07 5.65
N GLU A 257 8.87 -10.22 5.04
CA GLU A 257 9.70 -10.79 3.97
C GLU A 257 9.79 -9.83 2.75
N LEU A 258 8.85 -8.89 2.64
CA LEU A 258 8.83 -7.86 1.59
C LEU A 258 10.14 -7.06 1.51
N ALA A 259 10.80 -6.82 2.65
CA ALA A 259 12.08 -6.10 2.68
C ALA A 259 13.24 -6.88 2.04
N HIS A 260 13.06 -8.18 1.79
CA HIS A 260 14.08 -9.08 1.25
C HIS A 260 13.71 -9.61 -0.15
N GLU A 261 12.53 -9.28 -0.67
CA GLU A 261 12.09 -9.71 -2.00
C GLU A 261 12.80 -8.91 -3.10
N SER A 262 13.51 -9.63 -4.00
CA SER A 262 14.32 -9.03 -5.07
C SER A 262 13.53 -8.12 -6.00
N ASP A 263 12.32 -8.55 -6.37
CA ASP A 263 11.47 -7.82 -7.32
C ASP A 263 11.00 -6.51 -6.71
N PHE A 264 10.61 -6.53 -5.43
CA PHE A 264 10.22 -5.34 -4.68
C PHE A 264 11.40 -4.37 -4.51
N LEU A 265 12.58 -4.87 -4.14
CA LEU A 265 13.80 -4.07 -4.05
C LEU A 265 14.13 -3.38 -5.37
N SER A 266 14.13 -4.13 -6.47
CA SER A 266 14.42 -3.59 -7.80
C SER A 266 13.44 -2.49 -8.23
N LEU A 267 12.17 -2.62 -7.83
CA LEU A 267 11.13 -1.62 -8.09
C LEU A 267 11.38 -0.34 -7.28
N VAL A 268 11.64 -0.50 -5.98
CA VAL A 268 11.85 0.62 -5.05
C VAL A 268 13.16 1.38 -5.36
N GLU A 269 14.19 0.70 -5.86
CA GLU A 269 15.45 1.32 -6.28
C GLU A 269 15.34 2.11 -7.59
N ARG A 270 14.48 1.67 -8.50
CA ARG A 270 14.31 2.30 -9.81
C ARG A 270 13.58 3.64 -9.76
N ASP A 271 12.60 3.79 -8.87
CA ASP A 271 11.74 4.99 -8.84
C ASP A 271 12.06 5.90 -7.66
N SER A 272 12.36 7.18 -7.94
CA SER A 272 12.72 8.18 -6.92
C SER A 272 11.54 8.62 -6.06
N ARG A 273 10.29 8.46 -6.54
CA ARG A 273 9.07 8.76 -5.77
C ARG A 273 8.92 7.83 -4.56
N LEU A 274 9.57 6.67 -4.60
CA LEU A 274 9.58 5.68 -3.52
C LEU A 274 10.69 5.90 -2.48
N ARG A 275 11.30 7.09 -2.43
CA ARG A 275 12.39 7.41 -1.48
C ARG A 275 12.10 7.01 -0.03
N LYS A 276 10.89 7.29 0.47
CA LYS A 276 10.49 6.94 1.86
C LYS A 276 10.37 5.43 2.06
N VAL A 277 9.80 4.72 1.09
CA VAL A 277 9.68 3.25 1.12
C VAL A 277 11.07 2.62 1.07
N ARG A 278 11.96 3.12 0.21
CA ARG A 278 13.37 2.70 0.10
C ARG A 278 14.12 2.84 1.42
N GLY A 279 14.04 4.02 2.04
CA GLY A 279 14.64 4.25 3.35
C GLY A 279 14.12 3.28 4.42
N ALA A 280 12.81 3.00 4.43
CA ALA A 280 12.21 2.04 5.37
C ALA A 280 12.68 0.60 5.12
N VAL A 281 12.88 0.19 3.86
CA VAL A 281 13.40 -1.14 3.52
C VAL A 281 14.85 -1.30 3.99
N TYR A 282 15.73 -0.35 3.65
CA TYR A 282 17.13 -0.40 4.08
C TYR A 282 17.27 -0.32 5.61
N TYR A 283 16.47 0.53 6.25
CA TYR A 283 16.39 0.59 7.70
C TYR A 283 15.97 -0.76 8.31
N ARG A 284 14.98 -1.43 7.71
CA ARG A 284 14.53 -2.74 8.18
C ARG A 284 15.62 -3.81 8.04
N GLN A 285 16.30 -3.85 6.90
CA GLN A 285 17.42 -4.76 6.67
C GLN A 285 18.53 -4.54 7.70
N LEU A 286 18.89 -3.28 7.99
CA LEU A 286 19.91 -2.95 8.99
C LEU A 286 19.53 -3.43 10.41
N ILE A 287 18.26 -3.26 10.80
CA ILE A 287 17.76 -3.79 12.10
C ILE A 287 17.83 -5.31 12.14
N ASP A 288 17.45 -5.98 11.05
CA ASP A 288 17.48 -7.45 11.00
C ASP A 288 18.91 -7.98 11.11
N VAL A 289 19.90 -7.27 10.56
CA VAL A 289 21.34 -7.55 10.74
C VAL A 289 21.77 -7.35 12.20
N GLU A 290 21.42 -6.23 12.83
CA GLU A 290 21.81 -5.93 14.23
C GLU A 290 21.21 -6.91 15.25
N ARG A 291 20.00 -7.42 14.99
CA ARG A 291 19.30 -8.33 15.94
C ARG A 291 19.76 -9.77 15.87
N ARG A 292 20.68 -10.12 14.98
CA ARG A 292 21.14 -11.50 14.83
C ARG A 292 21.99 -11.90 16.05
N PRO A 293 21.74 -13.07 16.67
CA PRO A 293 22.56 -13.53 17.79
C PRO A 293 23.98 -13.89 17.33
N ASP A 294 25.00 -13.55 18.13
CA ASP A 294 26.42 -13.83 17.87
C ASP A 294 26.74 -15.31 17.60
N ASN A 295 25.86 -16.22 18.03
CA ASN A 295 26.06 -17.67 17.91
C ASN A 295 25.62 -18.26 16.56
N GLN A 296 25.07 -17.45 15.65
CA GLN A 296 24.80 -17.89 14.27
C GLN A 296 25.89 -17.32 13.38
N GLU A 297 26.72 -18.18 12.78
CA GLU A 297 27.62 -17.75 11.72
C GLU A 297 26.82 -16.94 10.69
N PRO A 298 27.39 -15.84 10.18
CA PRO A 298 26.68 -14.89 9.35
C PRO A 298 26.41 -15.48 7.96
N GLU A 299 25.47 -16.41 7.86
CA GLU A 299 24.91 -16.90 6.60
C GLU A 299 23.89 -15.87 6.07
N PHE A 300 24.24 -14.58 6.16
CA PHE A 300 23.59 -13.55 5.35
C PHE A 300 24.65 -13.11 4.36
N GLU A 301 24.79 -13.90 3.31
CA GLU A 301 25.33 -13.37 2.08
C GLU A 301 24.35 -12.26 1.68
N PHE A 302 24.77 -11.00 1.81
CA PHE A 302 24.12 -9.93 1.07
C PHE A 302 23.92 -10.45 -0.36
N PRO A 303 22.74 -10.31 -0.97
CA PRO A 303 22.51 -10.79 -2.33
C PRO A 303 23.73 -10.42 -3.19
N PRO A 304 24.42 -11.38 -3.82
CA PRO A 304 25.78 -11.20 -4.32
C PRO A 304 25.91 -10.07 -5.35
N VAL A 305 24.78 -9.63 -5.93
CA VAL A 305 24.67 -8.51 -6.88
C VAL A 305 24.80 -7.13 -6.22
N LEU A 306 24.66 -7.02 -4.89
CA LEU A 306 24.63 -5.75 -4.14
C LEU A 306 25.64 -5.67 -2.99
N ALA A 307 26.44 -6.72 -2.77
CA ALA A 307 27.10 -6.95 -1.49
C ALA A 307 28.03 -5.82 -1.03
N LYS A 308 28.93 -5.34 -1.89
CA LYS A 308 29.98 -4.41 -1.44
C LYS A 308 29.47 -2.98 -1.23
N ASP A 309 28.72 -2.43 -2.18
CA ASP A 309 28.20 -1.07 -2.09
C ASP A 309 27.14 -0.96 -0.96
N MET A 310 26.34 -2.01 -0.76
CA MET A 310 25.37 -2.02 0.33
C MET A 310 26.02 -2.18 1.69
N GLU A 311 27.10 -2.95 1.82
CA GLU A 311 27.84 -3.07 3.08
C GLU A 311 28.37 -1.70 3.55
N GLU A 312 29.01 -0.95 2.65
CA GLU A 312 29.51 0.40 2.97
C GLU A 312 28.38 1.37 3.34
N ARG A 313 27.24 1.32 2.63
CA ARG A 313 26.05 2.13 2.96
C ARG A 313 25.47 1.75 4.31
N CYS A 314 25.37 0.46 4.62
CA CYS A 314 24.86 -0.04 5.89
C CYS A 314 25.75 0.36 7.06
N LEU A 315 27.07 0.29 6.91
CA LEU A 315 28.02 0.72 7.95
C LEU A 315 27.88 2.22 8.26
N ARG A 316 27.80 3.04 7.21
CA ARG A 316 27.58 4.49 7.36
C ARG A 316 26.23 4.80 8.01
N ALA A 317 25.17 4.14 7.54
CA ALA A 317 23.85 4.26 8.12
C ALA A 317 23.84 3.84 9.59
N HIS A 318 24.54 2.77 9.95
CA HIS A 318 24.69 2.33 11.33
C HIS A 318 25.30 3.41 12.22
N ILE A 319 26.45 3.97 11.83
CA ILE A 319 27.10 5.04 12.60
C ILE A 319 26.18 6.27 12.74
N SER A 320 25.58 6.70 11.63
CA SER A 320 24.71 7.88 11.58
C SER A 320 23.44 7.72 12.41
N LEU A 321 22.76 6.58 12.30
CA LEU A 321 21.53 6.26 13.04
C LEU A 321 21.80 6.01 14.52
N SER A 322 22.92 5.37 14.88
CA SER A 322 23.32 5.20 16.28
C SER A 322 23.61 6.55 16.95
N ALA A 323 24.27 7.47 16.24
CA ALA A 323 24.46 8.84 16.73
C ALA A 323 23.13 9.59 16.87
N LEU A 324 22.20 9.44 15.92
CA LEU A 324 20.86 10.02 16.01
C LEU A 324 20.06 9.44 17.18
N SER A 325 20.12 8.13 17.38
CA SER A 325 19.50 7.41 18.50
C SER A 325 19.99 7.95 19.85
N ALA A 326 21.31 8.13 20.00
CA ALA A 326 21.90 8.73 21.18
C ALA A 326 21.39 10.16 21.43
N ARG A 327 21.32 11.01 20.39
CA ARG A 327 20.78 12.38 20.50
C ARG A 327 19.31 12.40 20.94
N VAL A 328 18.47 11.57 20.33
CA VAL A 328 17.04 11.47 20.67
C VAL A 328 16.85 10.94 22.09
N CYS A 329 17.71 10.04 22.57
CA CYS A 329 17.66 9.58 23.95
C CYS A 329 18.14 10.64 24.95
N ALA A 330 19.09 11.50 24.55
CA ALA A 330 19.66 12.53 25.41
C ALA A 330 18.80 13.79 25.53
N SER A 331 18.00 14.12 24.51
CA SER A 331 17.23 15.36 24.46
C SER A 331 15.78 15.11 24.06
N ALA A 332 14.85 15.63 24.86
CA ALA A 332 13.43 15.57 24.57
C ALA A 332 13.07 16.52 23.41
N PRO A 333 12.08 16.17 22.55
CA PRO A 333 11.63 17.08 21.52
C PRO A 333 11.00 18.34 22.13
N LEU A 334 11.24 19.49 21.52
CA LEU A 334 10.76 20.79 21.99
C LEU A 334 9.23 20.87 21.95
N ILE A 335 8.62 21.44 22.99
CA ILE A 335 7.18 21.68 23.04
C ILE A 335 6.87 22.96 22.24
N PRO A 336 6.10 22.89 21.14
CA PRO A 336 5.78 24.08 20.37
C PRO A 336 4.93 25.05 21.21
N SER A 337 5.25 26.35 21.13
CA SER A 337 4.49 27.44 21.76
C SER A 337 4.41 27.41 23.29
N CYS A 338 5.39 26.80 23.98
CA CYS A 338 5.44 26.77 25.44
C CYS A 338 6.60 27.60 26.00
N ASP A 339 6.30 28.78 26.56
CA ASP A 339 7.32 29.67 27.13
C ASP A 339 7.68 29.37 28.60
N ARG A 340 6.98 28.42 29.22
CA ARG A 340 7.18 28.08 30.63
C ARG A 340 8.31 27.08 30.78
N SER A 341 9.43 27.51 31.35
CA SER A 341 10.59 26.66 31.65
C SER A 341 10.25 25.46 32.54
N SER A 342 9.28 25.60 33.46
CA SER A 342 8.82 24.51 34.32
C SER A 342 8.18 23.36 33.54
N HIS A 343 7.47 23.66 32.45
CA HIS A 343 6.87 22.63 31.59
C HIS A 343 7.96 21.89 30.79
N SER A 344 8.98 22.61 30.29
CA SER A 344 10.12 22.01 29.59
C SER A 344 10.90 21.07 30.51
N ALA A 345 11.22 21.52 31.72
CA ALA A 345 11.93 20.71 32.71
C ALA A 345 11.13 19.45 33.09
N ALA A 346 9.82 19.59 33.33
CA ALA A 346 8.95 18.45 33.60
C ALA A 346 8.91 17.47 32.41
N TRP A 347 8.88 17.98 31.18
CA TRP A 347 8.91 17.15 29.98
C TRP A 347 10.23 16.40 29.79
N GLU A 348 11.36 17.06 30.03
CA GLU A 348 12.69 16.43 30.01
C GLU A 348 12.79 15.30 31.04
N GLU A 349 12.25 15.50 32.24
CA GLU A 349 12.21 14.45 33.28
C GLU A 349 11.34 13.25 32.87
N ILE A 350 10.15 13.51 32.31
CA ILE A 350 9.25 12.46 31.79
C ILE A 350 9.93 11.70 30.65
N TRP A 351 10.59 12.42 29.74
CA TRP A 351 11.32 11.84 28.62
C TRP A 351 12.47 10.96 29.08
N ALA A 352 13.34 11.48 29.95
CA ALA A 352 14.47 10.73 30.51
C ALA A 352 13.99 9.46 31.25
N SER A 353 12.89 9.57 32.00
CA SER A 353 12.26 8.43 32.67
C SER A 353 11.76 7.39 31.67
N ALA A 354 11.10 7.80 30.57
CA ALA A 354 10.64 6.88 29.53
C ALA A 354 11.80 6.21 28.76
N VAL A 355 12.92 6.92 28.54
CA VAL A 355 14.14 6.37 27.93
C VAL A 355 14.80 5.33 28.85
N ALA A 356 14.76 5.54 30.16
CA ALA A 356 15.40 4.69 31.15
C ALA A 356 14.73 3.32 31.38
N VAL A 357 13.49 3.14 30.89
CA VAL A 357 12.74 1.89 31.00
C VAL A 357 13.48 0.74 30.29
N SER A 358 13.43 -0.49 30.82
CA SER A 358 14.24 -1.60 30.29
C SER A 358 13.80 -2.02 28.89
N GLU A 359 12.51 -2.02 28.59
CA GLU A 359 11.96 -2.36 27.28
C GLU A 359 12.49 -1.48 26.14
N THR A 360 12.80 -0.20 26.42
CA THR A 360 13.40 0.72 25.45
C THR A 360 14.90 0.49 25.28
N ARG A 361 15.58 -0.05 26.31
CA ARG A 361 17.00 -0.40 26.29
C ARG A 361 17.32 -1.69 25.55
N PHE A 362 16.37 -2.63 25.49
CA PHE A 362 16.53 -3.88 24.72
C PHE A 362 16.46 -3.68 23.20
N MET A 363 16.09 -2.48 22.74
CA MET A 363 16.11 -2.17 21.32
C MET A 363 17.54 -1.91 20.87
N GLY A 364 17.92 -2.47 19.72
CA GLY A 364 19.21 -2.24 19.10
C GLY A 364 19.54 -0.75 18.94
N SER A 365 20.82 -0.44 18.82
CA SER A 365 21.34 0.94 18.78
C SER A 365 20.77 1.74 17.61
N VAL A 366 20.49 1.08 16.48
CA VAL A 366 19.90 1.72 15.29
C VAL A 366 18.37 1.72 15.28
N ASP A 367 17.71 0.95 16.16
CA ASP A 367 16.24 0.81 16.19
C ASP A 367 15.54 1.99 16.89
N ILE A 368 15.84 3.22 16.46
CA ILE A 368 15.25 4.45 16.94
C ILE A 368 13.72 4.50 16.78
N LEU A 369 13.19 4.02 15.65
CA LEU A 369 11.74 4.02 15.39
C LEU A 369 11.01 2.99 16.26
N GLY A 370 11.60 1.82 16.49
CA GLY A 370 11.11 0.84 17.45
C GLY A 370 11.15 1.39 18.87
N ARG A 371 12.21 2.10 19.26
CA ARG A 371 12.33 2.75 20.57
C ARG A 371 11.23 3.80 20.80
N LEU A 372 11.05 4.74 19.87
CA LEU A 372 9.99 5.76 19.94
C LEU A 372 8.60 5.14 20.00
N ARG A 373 8.37 4.03 19.27
CA ARG A 373 7.10 3.30 19.32
C ARG A 373 6.81 2.74 20.72
N HIS A 374 7.80 2.23 21.44
CA HIS A 374 7.62 1.72 22.81
C HIS A 374 7.54 2.85 23.85
N MET A 375 8.25 3.96 23.63
CA MET A 375 8.16 5.13 24.50
C MET A 375 6.77 5.79 24.45
N MET A 376 6.13 5.84 23.29
CA MET A 376 4.86 6.57 23.11
C MET A 376 3.73 6.14 24.09
N PRO A 377 3.43 4.83 24.30
CA PRO A 377 2.49 4.41 25.35
C PRO A 377 2.91 4.81 26.78
N LEU A 378 4.20 4.78 27.09
CA LEU A 378 4.73 5.18 28.40
C LEU A 378 4.51 6.67 28.63
N LEU A 379 4.88 7.49 27.65
CA LEU A 379 4.71 8.94 27.68
C LEU A 379 3.22 9.30 27.83
N LYS A 380 2.31 8.66 27.10
CA LYS A 380 0.86 8.86 27.24
C LYS A 380 0.33 8.56 28.65
N ARG A 381 0.96 7.62 29.37
CA ARG A 381 0.61 7.29 30.76
C ARG A 381 1.21 8.28 31.76
N MET A 382 2.43 8.75 31.52
CA MET A 382 3.17 9.60 32.44
C MET A 382 2.76 11.08 32.36
N VAL A 383 2.46 11.57 31.15
CA VAL A 383 2.08 12.97 30.91
C VAL A 383 0.88 13.43 31.77
N PRO A 384 -0.24 12.69 31.87
CA PRO A 384 -1.36 13.08 32.73
C PRO A 384 -1.06 13.04 34.23
N ALA A 385 -0.05 12.28 34.65
CA ALA A 385 0.35 12.18 36.06
C ALA A 385 1.27 13.34 36.49
N ALA A 386 1.84 14.08 35.53
CA ALA A 386 2.73 15.19 35.81
C ALA A 386 1.95 16.45 36.21
N THR A 387 1.95 16.77 37.50
CA THR A 387 1.27 17.95 38.06
C THR A 387 1.85 19.28 37.57
N MET A 388 3.10 19.27 37.12
CA MET A 388 3.84 20.47 36.70
C MET A 388 3.57 20.87 35.24
N MET A 389 2.83 20.07 34.47
CA MET A 389 2.59 20.33 33.06
C MET A 389 1.10 20.52 32.77
N SER A 390 0.75 21.61 32.08
CA SER A 390 -0.62 21.81 31.63
C SER A 390 -1.03 20.76 30.58
N VAL A 391 -2.32 20.42 30.51
CA VAL A 391 -2.86 19.47 29.53
C VAL A 391 -2.50 19.85 28.09
N GLY A 392 -2.57 21.14 27.75
CA GLY A 392 -2.21 21.65 26.42
C GLY A 392 -0.74 21.40 26.06
N CYS A 393 0.18 21.70 26.99
CA CYS A 393 1.61 21.41 26.77
C CYS A 393 1.91 19.91 26.71
N GLY A 394 1.19 19.10 27.49
CA GLY A 394 1.31 17.64 27.42
C GLY A 394 0.89 17.07 26.07
N LEU A 395 -0.21 17.55 25.49
CA LEU A 395 -0.65 17.16 24.14
C LEU A 395 0.35 17.63 23.07
N ALA A 396 0.78 18.89 23.13
CA ALA A 396 1.78 19.44 22.22
C ALA A 396 3.13 18.69 22.29
N ALA A 397 3.54 18.26 23.49
CA ALA A 397 4.73 17.42 23.67
C ALA A 397 4.58 16.05 22.97
N LEU A 398 3.43 15.39 23.12
CA LEU A 398 3.16 14.11 22.44
C LEU A 398 3.10 14.27 20.92
N GLU A 399 2.53 15.37 20.42
CA GLU A 399 2.55 15.73 19.00
C GLU A 399 3.97 15.95 18.49
N ALA A 400 4.84 16.60 19.27
CA ALA A 400 6.25 16.78 18.93
C ALA A 400 7.01 15.45 18.78
N VAL A 401 6.68 14.44 19.60
CA VAL A 401 7.23 13.07 19.43
C VAL A 401 6.73 12.42 18.13
N VAL A 402 5.46 12.64 17.78
CA VAL A 402 4.90 12.16 16.50
C VAL A 402 5.59 12.86 15.33
N ALA A 403 5.80 14.18 15.40
CA ALA A 403 6.51 14.94 14.38
C ALA A 403 7.95 14.44 14.23
N LEU A 404 8.71 14.30 15.33
CA LEU A 404 10.06 13.74 15.33
C LEU A 404 10.12 12.37 14.65
N ARG A 405 9.14 11.49 14.91
CA ARG A 405 9.06 10.18 14.26
C ARG A 405 8.86 10.30 12.75
N HIS A 406 8.04 11.24 12.28
CA HIS A 406 7.85 11.48 10.84
C HIS A 406 9.09 12.10 10.20
N ASP A 407 9.76 13.03 10.87
CA ASP A 407 11.00 13.64 10.38
C ASP A 407 12.09 12.59 10.17
N ILE A 408 12.27 11.69 11.15
CA ILE A 408 13.21 10.57 11.03
C ILE A 408 12.82 9.66 9.84
N LEU A 409 11.54 9.33 9.69
CA LEU A 409 11.04 8.51 8.58
C LEU A 409 11.33 9.15 7.22
N ASP A 410 11.14 10.47 7.12
CA ASP A 410 11.31 11.23 5.89
C ASP A 410 12.78 11.41 5.51
N SER A 411 13.68 11.44 6.50
CA SER A 411 15.14 11.50 6.31
C SER A 411 15.83 10.13 6.32
N LEU A 412 15.09 9.01 6.44
CA LEU A 412 15.71 7.68 6.61
C LEU A 412 16.74 7.37 5.52
N LEU A 413 16.40 7.65 4.26
CA LEU A 413 17.29 7.35 3.13
C LEU A 413 18.59 8.16 3.17
N ASP A 414 18.59 9.33 3.81
CA ASP A 414 19.76 10.22 3.88
C ASP A 414 20.86 9.67 4.80
N HIS A 415 20.54 8.68 5.62
CA HIS A 415 21.55 7.95 6.37
C HIS A 415 22.29 6.91 5.51
N PHE A 416 21.76 6.57 4.33
CA PHE A 416 22.31 5.57 3.41
C PHE A 416 22.94 6.19 2.15
N VAL A 417 22.78 7.49 1.95
CA VAL A 417 23.26 8.24 0.77
C VAL A 417 24.12 9.39 1.28
N ASP A 418 25.27 9.62 0.65
CA ASP A 418 26.22 10.70 0.99
C ASP A 418 25.61 12.11 0.86
#